data_AF-I1SVI5-F1
#
_entry.id   AF-I1SVI5-F1
#
_cell.length_a   1.000
_cell.length_b   1.000
_cell.length_c   1.000
_cell.angle_alpha   90.00
_cell.angle_beta   90.00
_cell.angle_gamma   90.00
#
_symmetry.space_group_name_H-M   'P 1'
#
loop_
_entity.id
_entity.type
_entity.pdbx_description
1 polymer ?
#
loop_
_entity_poly.entity_id
_entity_poly.type
_entity_poly.pdbx_seq_one_letter_code
_entity_poly.pdbx_strand_id
1 'polypeptide(L)'
;VWLTLAKDSAAFTVSGTRTVRYGAGSAWVEKSVSGSGQCTSAFFGKDPAAGVAKVCQLLQGTGTLLWRGVSLAGAEFGEGSLPGTYGSNYIYPSADSATYYKNKGMNLVRLPFRWERLQPTLNQVFDANELSRLTGFVNAVTATGQTVLLDPHNYARYYGNVIGSSAVPNSAYADFWRRLATQFKGNPRVIFGLMNEPNSMPTEQW
;
A
#
# COMPACT_ATOMS: atom_id res chain seq x y z
N VAL A 1 -14.32 -16.36 2.00
CA VAL A 1 -15.00 -16.33 0.68
C VAL A 1 -14.50 -17.51 -0.14
N TRP A 2 -15.33 -18.08 -1.01
CA TRP A 2 -14.96 -19.20 -1.87
C TRP A 2 -14.60 -18.70 -3.27
N LEU A 3 -13.39 -19.01 -3.74
CA LEU A 3 -12.93 -18.63 -5.08
C LEU A 3 -12.78 -19.87 -5.95
N THR A 4 -13.29 -19.82 -7.18
CA THR A 4 -13.08 -20.90 -8.16
C THR A 4 -11.60 -21.07 -8.44
N LEU A 5 -11.10 -22.27 -8.15
CA LEU A 5 -9.71 -22.68 -8.28
C LEU A 5 -9.49 -23.54 -9.54
N ALA A 6 -10.45 -24.41 -9.86
CA ALA A 6 -10.38 -25.29 -11.03
C ALA A 6 -11.77 -25.73 -11.51
N LYS A 7 -11.89 -26.01 -12.81
CA LYS A 7 -13.05 -26.68 -13.41
C LYS A 7 -12.96 -28.20 -13.18
N ASP A 8 -14.07 -28.91 -13.37
CA ASP A 8 -14.11 -30.38 -13.26
C ASP A 8 -12.97 -31.03 -14.07
N SER A 9 -12.35 -32.05 -13.50
CA SER A 9 -11.20 -32.78 -14.06
C SER A 9 -9.89 -31.99 -14.25
N ALA A 10 -9.85 -30.69 -13.93
CA ALA A 10 -8.62 -29.91 -14.01
C ALA A 10 -7.74 -30.08 -12.77
N ALA A 11 -6.42 -30.00 -12.97
CA ALA A 11 -5.43 -29.94 -11.89
C ALA A 11 -5.48 -28.56 -11.19
N PHE A 12 -5.06 -28.52 -9.92
CA PHE A 12 -4.86 -27.28 -9.18
C PHE A 12 -3.69 -27.37 -8.19
N THR A 13 -3.23 -26.21 -7.72
CA THR A 13 -2.20 -26.11 -6.67
C THR A 13 -2.60 -25.06 -5.65
N VAL A 14 -2.29 -25.32 -4.37
CA VAL A 14 -2.50 -24.39 -3.25
C VAL A 14 -1.21 -24.16 -2.47
N SER A 15 -1.00 -22.94 -1.99
CA SER A 15 0.12 -22.58 -1.11
C SER A 15 -0.20 -22.93 0.35
N GLY A 16 0.66 -23.71 1.03
CA GLY A 16 0.41 -24.17 2.40
C GLY A 16 -0.84 -25.04 2.52
N THR A 17 -1.29 -25.29 3.75
CA THR A 17 -2.53 -26.03 4.02
C THR A 17 -3.73 -25.11 3.79
N ARG A 18 -4.70 -25.57 2.99
CA ARG A 18 -5.93 -24.84 2.66
C ARG A 18 -7.14 -25.76 2.62
N THR A 19 -8.32 -25.22 2.95
CA THR A 19 -9.59 -25.92 2.71
C THR A 19 -10.03 -25.68 1.27
N VAL A 20 -10.25 -26.75 0.52
CA VAL A 20 -10.81 -26.71 -0.84
C VAL A 20 -12.14 -27.46 -0.82
N ARG A 21 -13.14 -26.99 -1.57
CA ARG A 21 -14.41 -27.69 -1.77
C ARG A 21 -14.63 -28.05 -3.23
N TYR A 22 -15.23 -29.20 -3.49
CA TYR A 22 -15.66 -29.68 -4.81
C TYR A 22 -17.18 -29.80 -4.82
N GLY A 23 -17.85 -29.31 -5.86
CA GLY A 23 -19.30 -29.33 -5.89
C GLY A 23 -19.94 -28.37 -6.89
N ALA A 24 -21.27 -28.25 -6.80
CA ALA A 24 -22.10 -27.37 -7.61
C ALA A 24 -23.37 -26.99 -6.84
N GLY A 25 -23.89 -25.77 -7.07
CA GLY A 25 -25.12 -25.29 -6.42
C GLY A 25 -25.03 -25.34 -4.89
N SER A 26 -25.91 -26.11 -4.27
CA SER A 26 -25.95 -26.31 -2.81
C SER A 26 -25.18 -27.54 -2.31
N ALA A 27 -24.61 -28.37 -3.20
CA ALA A 27 -24.00 -29.64 -2.84
C ALA A 27 -22.47 -29.60 -2.98
N TRP A 28 -21.76 -29.78 -1.85
CA TRP A 28 -20.31 -29.62 -1.76
C TRP A 28 -19.66 -30.68 -0.85
N VAL A 29 -18.40 -31.03 -1.16
CA VAL A 29 -17.49 -31.78 -0.29
C VAL A 29 -16.23 -30.98 -0.05
N GLU A 30 -15.81 -30.86 1.20
CA GLU A 30 -14.59 -30.12 1.58
C GLU A 30 -13.44 -31.08 1.89
N LYS A 31 -12.22 -30.63 1.61
CA LYS A 31 -10.98 -31.36 1.90
C LYS A 31 -9.87 -30.37 2.24
N SER A 32 -9.08 -30.70 3.25
CA SER A 32 -7.83 -29.99 3.54
C SER A 32 -6.75 -30.46 2.56
N VAL A 33 -6.13 -29.54 1.84
CA VAL A 33 -5.13 -29.82 0.79
C VAL A 33 -3.86 -29.04 1.06
N SER A 34 -2.71 -29.69 0.87
CA SER A 34 -1.38 -29.05 0.87
C SER A 34 -0.69 -29.38 -0.44
N GLY A 35 -0.30 -28.38 -1.23
CA GLY A 35 0.31 -28.59 -2.55
C GLY A 35 -0.69 -28.81 -3.67
N SER A 36 -0.51 -29.85 -4.48
CA SER A 36 -1.29 -30.08 -5.71
C SER A 36 -2.47 -31.05 -5.51
N GLY A 37 -3.51 -30.89 -6.32
CA GLY A 37 -4.69 -31.75 -6.31
C GLY A 37 -5.38 -31.82 -7.67
N GLN A 38 -6.39 -32.69 -7.77
CA GLN A 38 -7.23 -32.86 -8.96
C GLN A 38 -8.67 -32.53 -8.63
N CYS A 39 -9.35 -31.81 -9.51
CA CYS A 39 -10.74 -31.42 -9.29
C CYS A 39 -11.71 -32.53 -9.71
N THR A 40 -11.68 -33.66 -9.00
CA THR A 40 -12.45 -34.85 -9.35
C THR A 40 -13.10 -35.48 -8.12
N SER A 41 -14.20 -36.22 -8.34
CA SER A 41 -14.84 -37.02 -7.28
C SER A 41 -13.87 -38.03 -6.66
N ALA A 42 -12.94 -38.59 -7.44
CA ALA A 42 -11.90 -39.50 -6.94
C ALA A 42 -10.96 -38.81 -5.94
N PHE A 43 -10.52 -37.58 -6.20
CA PHE A 43 -9.65 -36.84 -5.28
C PHE A 43 -10.38 -36.44 -3.99
N PHE A 44 -11.67 -36.10 -4.08
CA PHE A 44 -12.49 -35.70 -2.93
C PHE A 44 -13.22 -36.86 -2.24
N GLY A 45 -13.11 -38.08 -2.75
CA GLY A 45 -13.67 -39.31 -2.17
C GLY A 45 -15.17 -39.50 -2.33
N LYS A 46 -15.89 -38.53 -2.91
CA LYS A 46 -17.32 -38.66 -3.24
C LYS A 46 -17.74 -37.71 -4.35
N ASP A 47 -18.80 -38.07 -5.05
CA ASP A 47 -19.51 -37.16 -5.94
C ASP A 47 -20.66 -36.46 -5.17
N PRO A 48 -20.56 -35.16 -4.88
CA PRO A 48 -21.62 -34.44 -4.18
C PRO A 48 -22.83 -34.11 -5.06
N ALA A 49 -22.71 -34.15 -6.39
CA ALA A 49 -23.75 -33.74 -7.33
C ALA A 49 -23.67 -34.57 -8.62
N ALA A 50 -24.27 -35.76 -8.61
CA ALA A 50 -24.24 -36.69 -9.73
C ALA A 50 -24.94 -36.12 -10.98
N GLY A 51 -24.32 -36.31 -12.14
CA GLY A 51 -24.84 -35.82 -13.43
C GLY A 51 -24.68 -34.32 -13.67
N VAL A 52 -24.04 -33.58 -12.76
CA VAL A 52 -23.82 -32.12 -12.87
C VAL A 52 -22.33 -31.83 -12.97
N ALA A 53 -21.92 -30.86 -13.82
CA ALA A 53 -20.53 -30.42 -13.87
C ALA A 53 -20.14 -29.67 -12.59
N LYS A 54 -19.03 -30.06 -11.95
CA LYS A 54 -18.60 -29.51 -10.66
C LYS A 54 -17.39 -28.59 -10.82
N VAL A 55 -17.13 -27.79 -9.79
CA VAL A 55 -15.94 -26.95 -9.70
C VAL A 55 -15.26 -27.14 -8.36
N CYS A 56 -13.96 -26.85 -8.33
CA CYS A 56 -13.21 -26.74 -7.10
C CYS A 56 -13.10 -25.29 -6.71
N GLN A 57 -13.38 -25.01 -5.44
CA GLN A 57 -13.25 -23.69 -4.86
C GLN A 57 -12.34 -23.74 -3.67
N LEU A 58 -11.42 -22.78 -3.60
CA LEU A 58 -10.55 -22.56 -2.47
C LEU A 58 -11.30 -21.72 -1.43
N LEU A 59 -11.30 -22.16 -0.18
CA LEU A 59 -11.62 -21.28 0.94
C LEU A 59 -10.46 -20.30 1.04
N GLN A 60 -10.66 -19.07 0.60
CA GLN A 60 -9.76 -18.02 1.04
C GLN A 60 -9.88 -17.97 2.56
N GLY A 61 -8.76 -18.28 3.23
CA GLY A 61 -8.61 -17.93 4.63
C GLY A 61 -8.98 -16.45 4.78
N THR A 62 -9.54 -16.09 5.92
CA THR A 62 -9.63 -14.69 6.35
C THR A 62 -8.23 -14.17 6.67
N GLY A 63 -7.28 -14.32 5.73
CA GLY A 63 -5.99 -13.67 5.82
C GLY A 63 -6.30 -12.19 5.88
N THR A 64 -6.26 -11.64 7.09
CA THR A 64 -6.52 -10.23 7.33
C THR A 64 -5.52 -9.49 6.46
N LEU A 65 -6.02 -8.70 5.49
CA LEU A 65 -5.15 -7.77 4.79
C LEU A 65 -4.42 -6.98 5.86
N LEU A 66 -3.09 -7.08 5.89
CA LEU A 66 -2.28 -6.42 6.90
C LEU A 66 -2.61 -4.93 6.91
N TRP A 67 -2.83 -4.36 5.73
CA TRP A 67 -3.22 -2.97 5.54
C TRP A 67 -4.47 -2.83 4.69
N ARG A 68 -5.42 -2.04 5.19
CA ARG A 68 -6.56 -1.47 4.46
C ARG A 68 -6.64 0.00 4.84
N GLY A 69 -6.55 0.89 3.87
CA GLY A 69 -6.30 2.29 4.16
C GLY A 69 -6.98 3.28 3.25
N VAL A 70 -6.62 4.54 3.47
CA VAL A 70 -7.07 5.71 2.75
C VAL A 70 -5.89 6.63 2.47
N SER A 71 -5.91 7.34 1.34
CA SER A 71 -5.01 8.47 1.11
C SER A 71 -5.65 9.73 1.66
N LEU A 72 -4.96 10.44 2.55
CA LEU A 72 -5.37 11.75 3.04
C LEU A 72 -4.52 12.81 2.36
N ALA A 73 -5.05 13.33 1.25
CA ALA A 73 -4.47 14.39 0.46
C ALA A 73 -4.54 15.75 1.17
N GLY A 74 -3.72 16.68 0.71
CA GLY A 74 -3.69 18.08 1.13
C GLY A 74 -2.28 18.65 1.13
N ALA A 75 -1.31 17.94 1.73
CA ALA A 75 0.04 18.47 1.93
C ALA A 75 0.84 18.54 0.63
N GLU A 76 0.38 17.83 -0.40
CA GLU A 76 0.89 17.84 -1.76
C GLU A 76 0.23 18.85 -2.70
N PHE A 77 -0.87 19.51 -2.31
CA PHE A 77 -1.61 20.42 -3.19
C PHE A 77 -0.79 21.64 -3.61
N GLY A 78 -1.21 22.35 -4.67
CA GLY A 78 -0.61 23.63 -5.06
C GLY A 78 0.81 23.49 -5.64
N GLU A 79 1.05 22.49 -6.49
CA GLU A 79 2.36 22.25 -7.11
C GLU A 79 2.87 23.38 -8.02
N GLY A 80 1.96 24.21 -8.54
CA GLY A 80 2.31 25.43 -9.26
C GLY A 80 2.81 26.57 -8.37
N SER A 81 2.86 26.37 -7.04
CA SER A 81 3.28 27.38 -6.06
C SER A 81 4.14 26.73 -4.98
N LEU A 82 5.45 26.67 -5.23
CA LEU A 82 6.44 26.06 -4.34
C LEU A 82 7.39 27.15 -3.78
N PRO A 83 7.62 27.21 -2.45
CA PRO A 83 7.07 26.32 -1.42
C PRO A 83 5.57 26.55 -1.15
N GLY A 84 5.03 27.71 -1.53
CA GLY A 84 3.63 28.08 -1.28
C GLY A 84 3.35 28.37 0.20
N THR A 85 2.12 28.79 0.48
CA THR A 85 1.66 29.21 1.81
C THR A 85 0.74 28.14 2.40
N TYR A 86 1.11 27.63 3.57
CA TYR A 86 0.26 26.73 4.36
C TYR A 86 -1.06 27.41 4.75
N GLY A 87 -2.17 26.69 4.65
CA GLY A 87 -3.52 27.23 4.86
C GLY A 87 -4.12 27.92 3.64
N SER A 88 -3.36 28.06 2.54
CA SER A 88 -3.84 28.62 1.29
C SER A 88 -3.55 27.70 0.11
N ASN A 89 -2.28 27.47 -0.23
CA ASN A 89 -1.89 26.61 -1.35
C ASN A 89 -1.99 25.12 -1.00
N TYR A 90 -1.84 24.78 0.28
CA TYR A 90 -1.89 23.41 0.79
C TYR A 90 -2.27 23.41 2.27
N ILE A 91 -2.73 22.25 2.75
CA ILE A 91 -3.07 22.00 4.16
C ILE A 91 -2.52 20.63 4.56
N TYR A 92 -2.41 20.35 5.85
CA TYR A 92 -2.27 18.97 6.32
C TYR A 92 -3.66 18.43 6.69
N PRO A 93 -3.94 17.15 6.43
CA PRO A 93 -5.15 16.52 6.95
C PRO A 93 -5.18 16.57 8.48
N SER A 94 -6.37 16.59 9.08
CA SER A 94 -6.49 16.53 10.54
C SER A 94 -6.38 15.09 11.06
N ALA A 95 -5.97 14.94 12.32
CA ALA A 95 -5.99 13.64 12.99
C ALA A 95 -7.43 13.08 13.13
N ASP A 96 -8.44 13.95 13.16
CA ASP A 96 -9.85 13.56 13.18
C ASP A 96 -10.27 12.86 11.88
N SER A 97 -9.75 13.30 10.72
CA SER A 97 -9.97 12.60 9.45
C SER A 97 -9.41 11.18 9.50
N ALA A 98 -8.20 10.99 10.01
CA ALA A 98 -7.62 9.65 10.18
C ALA A 98 -8.45 8.78 11.15
N THR A 99 -8.90 9.37 12.27
CA THR A 99 -9.76 8.72 13.26
C THR A 99 -11.10 8.30 12.68
N TYR A 100 -11.71 9.12 11.82
CA TYR A 100 -12.94 8.75 11.11
C TYR A 100 -12.76 7.45 10.32
N TYR A 101 -11.70 7.35 9.51
CA TYR A 101 -11.43 6.16 8.71
C TYR A 101 -11.01 4.96 9.57
N LYS A 102 -10.33 5.20 10.70
CA LYS A 102 -10.07 4.17 11.71
C LYS A 102 -11.37 3.52 12.19
N ASN A 103 -12.36 4.33 12.53
CA ASN A 103 -13.67 3.87 13.00
C ASN A 103 -14.48 3.16 11.90
N LYS A 104 -14.08 3.28 10.63
CA LYS A 104 -14.59 2.49 9.50
C LYS A 104 -13.79 1.21 9.24
N GLY A 105 -12.84 0.88 10.11
CA GLY A 105 -12.04 -0.34 10.03
C GLY A 105 -10.76 -0.23 9.19
N MET A 106 -10.31 0.99 8.85
CA MET A 106 -9.04 1.20 8.16
C MET A 106 -7.87 1.35 9.15
N ASN A 107 -6.72 0.78 8.81
CA ASN A 107 -5.53 0.76 9.68
C ASN A 107 -4.27 1.36 9.03
N LEU A 108 -4.37 1.83 7.78
CA LEU A 108 -3.30 2.52 7.06
C LEU A 108 -3.77 3.88 6.55
N VAL A 109 -2.93 4.90 6.68
CA VAL A 109 -3.11 6.22 6.07
C VAL A 109 -1.94 6.48 5.14
N ARG A 110 -2.19 6.71 3.85
CA ARG A 110 -1.18 7.26 2.94
C ARG A 110 -1.23 8.77 3.02
N LEU A 111 -0.08 9.40 3.25
CA LEU A 111 0.09 10.85 3.34
C LEU A 111 0.99 11.34 2.19
N PRO A 112 0.39 11.81 1.09
CA PRO A 112 1.10 12.58 0.07
C PRO A 112 1.64 13.89 0.64
N PHE A 113 2.87 14.26 0.30
CA PHE A 113 3.47 15.57 0.60
C PHE A 113 4.51 15.96 -0.46
N ARG A 114 4.96 17.22 -0.52
CA ARG A 114 6.00 17.66 -1.50
C ARG A 114 7.41 17.66 -0.91
N TRP A 115 8.35 17.10 -1.66
CA TRP A 115 9.78 17.18 -1.37
C TRP A 115 10.25 18.63 -1.31
N GLU A 116 9.86 19.49 -2.25
CA GLU A 116 10.27 20.90 -2.32
C GLU A 116 9.84 21.73 -1.11
N ARG A 117 8.79 21.31 -0.41
CA ARG A 117 8.38 21.96 0.86
C ARG A 117 9.20 21.46 2.03
N LEU A 118 9.39 20.14 2.11
CA LEU A 118 10.12 19.53 3.22
C LEU A 118 11.63 19.83 3.15
N GLN A 119 12.21 19.86 1.96
CA GLN A 119 13.61 20.17 1.70
C GLN A 119 13.71 21.20 0.55
N PRO A 120 13.55 22.51 0.83
CA PRO A 120 13.56 23.55 -0.21
C PRO A 120 14.89 23.72 -0.95
N THR A 121 15.97 23.14 -0.43
CA THR A 121 17.28 23.14 -1.10
C THR A 121 17.90 21.77 -0.96
N LEU A 122 18.31 21.16 -2.09
CA LEU A 122 18.95 19.85 -2.11
C LEU A 122 20.13 19.77 -1.13
N ASN A 123 20.26 18.62 -0.47
CA ASN A 123 21.31 18.32 0.51
C ASN A 123 21.32 19.19 1.78
N GLN A 124 20.38 20.11 1.95
CA GLN A 124 20.25 20.92 3.16
C GLN A 124 19.36 20.25 4.19
N VAL A 125 19.34 20.82 5.40
CA VAL A 125 18.38 20.42 6.44
C VAL A 125 16.94 20.63 5.94
N PHE A 126 16.01 19.90 6.53
CA PHE A 126 14.59 20.10 6.25
C PHE A 126 14.11 21.45 6.77
N ASP A 127 13.11 22.02 6.09
CA ASP A 127 12.38 23.16 6.62
C ASP A 127 11.75 22.78 7.96
N ALA A 128 12.04 23.57 9.00
CA ALA A 128 11.64 23.22 10.36
C ALA A 128 10.12 23.24 10.56
N ASN A 129 9.43 24.18 9.90
CA ASN A 129 7.97 24.31 10.03
C ASN A 129 7.28 23.16 9.30
N GLU A 130 7.74 22.82 8.11
CA GLU A 130 7.17 21.73 7.33
C GLU A 130 7.46 20.36 7.97
N LEU A 131 8.67 20.17 8.48
CA LEU A 131 8.99 18.98 9.27
C LEU A 131 8.09 18.89 10.52
N SER A 132 7.82 20.00 11.20
CA SER A 132 6.92 20.02 12.36
C SER A 132 5.49 19.62 12.00
N ARG A 133 4.96 20.04 10.83
CA ARG A 133 3.63 19.63 10.36
C ARG A 133 3.58 18.15 10.02
N LEU A 134 4.56 17.67 9.24
CA LEU A 134 4.68 16.27 8.86
C LEU A 134 4.76 15.35 10.08
N THR A 135 5.69 15.64 10.99
CA THR A 135 5.90 14.86 12.21
C THR A 135 4.71 14.95 13.15
N GLY A 136 4.08 16.13 13.27
CA GLY A 136 2.87 16.32 14.08
C GLY A 136 1.73 15.41 13.62
N PHE A 137 1.44 15.39 12.30
CA PHE A 137 0.43 14.51 11.75
C PHE A 137 0.78 13.02 11.94
N VAL A 138 2.00 12.61 11.59
CA VAL A 138 2.45 11.21 11.72
C VAL A 138 2.34 10.73 13.16
N ASN A 139 2.82 11.52 14.12
CA ASN A 139 2.76 11.16 15.54
C ASN A 139 1.33 11.06 16.04
N ALA A 140 0.46 12.01 15.67
CA ALA A 140 -0.95 11.98 16.05
C ALA A 140 -1.65 10.72 15.53
N VAL A 141 -1.46 10.36 14.26
CA VAL A 141 -2.09 9.16 13.67
C VAL A 141 -1.52 7.88 14.26
N THR A 142 -0.18 7.78 14.37
CA THR A 142 0.48 6.56 14.86
C THR A 142 0.25 6.30 16.35
N ALA A 143 0.02 7.35 17.16
CA ALA A 143 -0.39 7.23 18.56
C ALA A 143 -1.75 6.52 18.73
N THR A 144 -2.61 6.54 17.71
CA THR A 144 -3.88 5.81 17.72
C THR A 144 -3.73 4.33 17.34
N GLY A 145 -2.53 3.88 16.97
CA GLY A 145 -2.26 2.52 16.53
C GLY A 145 -2.36 2.29 15.01
N GLN A 146 -2.80 3.28 14.23
CA GLN A 146 -2.77 3.25 12.76
C GLN A 146 -1.35 3.45 12.21
N THR A 147 -1.12 2.97 11.01
CA THR A 147 0.16 3.12 10.30
C THR A 147 0.07 4.26 9.28
N VAL A 148 1.17 4.98 9.08
CA VAL A 148 1.28 6.03 8.07
C VAL A 148 2.27 5.62 6.98
N LEU A 149 1.84 5.64 5.72
CA LEU A 149 2.70 5.55 4.56
C LEU A 149 3.03 6.97 4.09
N LEU A 150 4.30 7.35 4.25
CA LEU A 150 4.84 8.62 3.75
C LEU A 150 5.05 8.51 2.24
N ASP A 151 4.56 9.50 1.50
CA ASP A 151 4.57 9.52 0.05
C ASP A 151 5.07 10.89 -0.46
N PRO A 152 6.37 11.04 -0.80
CA PRO A 152 6.83 12.18 -1.58
C PRO A 152 6.14 12.15 -2.94
N HIS A 153 5.21 13.08 -3.13
CA HIS A 153 4.29 13.10 -4.24
C HIS A 153 4.88 13.86 -5.43
N ASN A 154 5.98 13.34 -5.97
CA ASN A 154 6.93 14.13 -6.73
C ASN A 154 7.18 13.65 -8.17
N TYR A 155 6.57 12.54 -8.61
CA TYR A 155 6.67 12.05 -9.99
C TYR A 155 8.12 11.88 -10.47
N ALA A 156 8.99 11.45 -9.56
CA ALA A 156 10.44 11.34 -9.73
C ALA A 156 11.13 12.67 -10.15
N ARG A 157 10.60 13.81 -9.70
CA ARG A 157 11.11 15.14 -10.01
C ARG A 157 11.26 16.02 -8.76
N TYR A 158 12.19 16.96 -8.83
CA TYR A 158 12.40 18.02 -7.85
C TYR A 158 12.49 19.36 -8.58
N TYR A 159 11.56 20.29 -8.28
CA TYR A 159 11.35 21.53 -9.06
C TYR A 159 11.32 21.26 -10.58
N GLY A 160 10.61 20.20 -10.99
CA GLY A 160 10.45 19.80 -12.39
C GLY A 160 11.61 19.02 -13.00
N ASN A 161 12.80 19.00 -12.38
CA ASN A 161 13.97 18.27 -12.87
C ASN A 161 13.91 16.79 -12.47
N VAL A 162 14.19 15.89 -13.40
CA VAL A 162 14.14 14.43 -13.18
C VAL A 162 15.29 13.97 -12.28
N ILE A 163 14.99 13.09 -11.32
CA ILE A 163 16.01 12.44 -10.47
C ILE A 163 16.98 11.63 -11.34
N GLY A 164 18.28 11.74 -11.07
CA GLY A 164 19.35 11.18 -11.88
C GLY A 164 19.89 12.13 -12.95
N SER A 165 19.25 13.28 -13.16
CA SER A 165 19.83 14.37 -13.98
C SER A 165 20.99 15.05 -13.27
N SER A 166 21.74 15.88 -14.01
CA SER A 166 22.77 16.75 -13.41
C SER A 166 22.21 17.76 -12.41
N ALA A 167 20.97 18.22 -12.60
CA ALA A 167 20.30 19.15 -11.70
C ALA A 167 19.80 18.46 -10.41
N VAL A 168 19.44 17.19 -10.48
CA VAL A 168 18.94 16.40 -9.33
C VAL A 168 19.64 15.04 -9.33
N PRO A 169 20.90 14.96 -8.87
CA PRO A 169 21.63 13.71 -8.87
C PRO A 169 21.03 12.71 -7.88
N ASN A 170 21.22 11.40 -8.13
CA ASN A 170 20.73 10.33 -7.25
C ASN A 170 21.18 10.49 -5.79
N SER A 171 22.37 11.08 -5.57
CA SER A 171 22.89 11.39 -4.24
C SER A 171 22.00 12.36 -3.46
N ALA A 172 21.34 13.31 -4.12
CA ALA A 172 20.45 14.27 -3.47
C ALA A 172 19.14 13.61 -3.01
N TYR A 173 18.61 12.68 -3.82
CA TYR A 173 17.43 11.89 -3.44
C TYR A 173 17.75 10.89 -2.31
N ALA A 174 18.96 10.29 -2.35
CA ALA A 174 19.44 9.46 -1.25
C ALA A 174 19.63 10.26 0.05
N ASP A 175 20.13 11.50 -0.02
CA ASP A 175 20.22 12.39 1.15
C ASP A 175 18.86 12.71 1.75
N PHE A 176 17.88 13.06 0.91
CA PHE A 176 16.49 13.28 1.34
C PHE A 176 15.96 12.07 2.13
N TRP A 177 16.06 10.86 1.57
CA TRP A 177 15.58 9.65 2.24
C TRP A 177 16.36 9.30 3.50
N ARG A 178 17.69 9.48 3.51
CA ARG A 178 18.52 9.29 4.72
C ARG A 178 18.03 10.18 5.86
N ARG A 179 17.76 11.46 5.59
CA ARG A 179 17.25 12.41 6.59
C ARG A 179 15.86 12.03 7.08
N LEU A 180 14.95 11.71 6.17
CA LEU A 180 13.57 11.34 6.50
C LEU A 180 13.49 10.02 7.28
N ALA A 181 14.25 9.02 6.88
CA ALA A 181 14.37 7.75 7.60
C ALA A 181 14.97 7.96 9.00
N THR A 182 15.96 8.84 9.14
CA THR A 182 16.54 9.19 10.45
C THR A 182 15.51 9.83 11.37
N GLN A 183 14.64 10.69 10.85
CA GLN A 183 13.56 11.32 11.61
C GLN A 183 12.57 10.28 12.18
N PHE A 184 12.24 9.26 11.40
CA PHE A 184 11.19 8.28 11.76
C PHE A 184 11.71 6.91 12.20
N LYS A 185 13.03 6.71 12.36
CA LYS A 185 13.65 5.40 12.70
C LYS A 185 13.08 4.72 13.95
N GLY A 186 12.54 5.49 14.89
CA GLY A 186 11.97 4.98 16.14
C GLY A 186 10.47 4.67 16.08
N ASN A 187 9.79 4.95 14.96
CA ASN A 187 8.35 4.76 14.82
C ASN A 187 8.05 3.52 13.94
N PRO A 188 7.69 2.37 14.53
CA PRO A 188 7.43 1.13 13.79
C PRO A 188 6.14 1.18 12.94
N ARG A 189 5.37 2.27 13.03
CA ARG A 189 4.12 2.51 12.29
C ARG A 189 4.31 3.49 11.14
N VAL A 190 5.55 3.68 10.67
CA VAL A 190 5.86 4.47 9.48
C VAL A 190 6.34 3.54 8.37
N ILE A 191 5.72 3.67 7.20
CA ILE A 191 6.11 3.02 5.95
C ILE A 191 6.62 4.10 4.98
N PHE A 192 7.67 3.80 4.24
CA PHE A 192 8.23 4.69 3.23
C PHE A 192 7.76 4.29 1.82
N GLY A 193 6.82 5.04 1.25
CA GLY A 193 6.53 4.99 -0.18
C GLY A 193 7.54 5.87 -0.90
N LEU A 194 8.46 5.25 -1.65
CA LEU A 194 9.65 5.96 -2.15
C LEU A 194 9.30 7.17 -3.03
N MET A 195 8.30 7.06 -3.89
CA MET A 195 7.92 8.12 -4.80
C MET A 195 6.53 7.86 -5.36
N ASN A 196 5.71 8.90 -5.47
CA ASN A 196 4.50 8.81 -6.27
C ASN A 196 4.85 8.80 -7.76
N GLU A 197 4.38 7.76 -8.46
CA GLU A 197 4.25 7.71 -9.93
C GLU A 197 5.44 8.27 -10.75
N PRO A 198 6.66 7.73 -10.60
CA PRO A 198 7.72 7.94 -11.59
C PRO A 198 7.18 7.70 -13.00
N ASN A 199 7.37 8.67 -13.89
CA ASN A 199 6.86 8.59 -15.25
C ASN A 199 7.68 9.45 -16.22
N SER A 200 7.51 9.16 -17.53
CA SER A 200 8.17 9.88 -18.62
C SER A 200 9.70 9.96 -18.44
N MET A 201 10.29 8.87 -17.96
CA MET A 201 11.73 8.65 -17.77
C MET A 201 12.06 7.16 -17.98
N PRO A 202 13.30 6.78 -18.31
CA PRO A 202 13.69 5.38 -18.42
C PRO A 202 13.50 4.62 -17.11
N THR A 203 13.01 3.38 -17.17
CA THR A 203 12.80 2.55 -15.99
C THR A 203 14.12 2.18 -15.31
N GLU A 204 15.19 1.99 -16.07
CA GLU A 204 16.52 1.64 -15.56
C GLU A 204 17.21 2.81 -14.83
N GLN A 205 16.77 4.04 -15.09
CA GLN A 205 17.25 5.23 -14.38
C GLN A 205 16.58 5.39 -13.00
N TRP A 206 15.35 4.91 -12.87
CA TRP A 206 14.56 4.98 -11.64
C TRP A 206 14.99 3.88 -10.64
#